data_AF-A0A7M2GQ14-F1
#
_entry.id   AF-A0A7M2GQ14-F1
#
_cell.length_a   1.000
_cell.length_b   1.000
_cell.length_c   1.000
_cell.angle_alpha   90.00
_cell.angle_beta   90.00
_cell.angle_gamma   90.00
#
_symmetry.space_group_name_H-M   'P 1'
#
loop_
_entity.id
_entity.type
_entity.pdbx_description
1 polymer ?
#
loop_
_entity_poly.entity_id
_entity_poly.type
_entity_poly.pdbx_seq_one_letter_code
_entity_poly.pdbx_strand_id
1 'polypeptide(L)'
;MGRWVAGRDQAATLYTRPAARQHIERVFNAAVLEALNSITLAELRVVALNGNDERPPALAFICDSIGQLDLGWIETSNAPIPWRAAAYAALEQALGTALPVFTYDDLFEEISTYYWEGETDDEGARHSLIECHGADPSELDDYSLPSTMNARRPDWMFSENAAAYGDLPKALRKALKTLRNTVRDLRRTSPERNAWHCDFDILYDYVPGLEECSSLPPLTLVPVEYFAREVDDVGRHGMEYGFMDVIGLCPLEDADHVTGWLASLEIGVRFLLAAQELINLDPDRL
;
A
#
# COMPACT_ATOMS: atom_id res chain seq x y z
N MET A 1 17.34 20.68 -1.66
CA MET A 1 17.77 20.02 -2.91
C MET A 1 19.08 20.56 -3.50
N GLY A 2 19.18 21.83 -3.91
CA GLY A 2 20.40 22.32 -4.58
C GLY A 2 21.70 22.18 -3.77
N ARG A 3 21.64 22.49 -2.45
CA ARG A 3 22.75 22.26 -1.53
C ARG A 3 23.15 20.78 -1.40
N TRP A 4 22.16 19.89 -1.44
CA TRP A 4 22.39 18.44 -1.39
C TRP A 4 23.14 17.94 -2.64
N VAL A 5 22.77 18.42 -3.83
CA VAL A 5 23.48 18.08 -5.09
C VAL A 5 24.90 18.63 -5.08
N ALA A 6 25.08 19.90 -4.70
CA ALA A 6 26.40 20.52 -4.62
C ALA A 6 27.35 19.79 -3.64
N GLY A 7 26.83 19.21 -2.55
CA GLY A 7 27.60 18.40 -1.62
C GLY A 7 28.09 17.06 -2.19
N ARG A 8 27.57 16.62 -3.34
CA ARG A 8 27.96 15.38 -4.03
C ARG A 8 28.90 15.64 -5.21
N ASP A 9 29.05 16.89 -5.64
CA ASP A 9 29.97 17.25 -6.70
C ASP A 9 31.42 17.17 -6.21
N GLN A 10 32.26 16.47 -6.98
CA GLN A 10 33.68 16.31 -6.65
C GLN A 10 34.49 17.59 -6.86
N ALA A 11 33.97 18.55 -7.63
CA ALA A 11 34.61 19.82 -7.91
C ALA A 11 33.57 20.94 -8.06
N ALA A 12 33.90 22.14 -7.57
CA ALA A 12 33.04 23.30 -7.68
C ALA A 12 32.87 23.70 -9.15
N THR A 13 31.66 23.49 -9.68
CA THR A 13 31.29 23.84 -11.06
C THR A 13 30.37 25.06 -11.04
N LEU A 14 30.66 26.06 -11.87
CA LEU A 14 29.79 27.22 -12.03
C LEU A 14 28.70 26.91 -13.04
N TYR A 15 27.44 27.01 -12.59
CA TYR A 15 26.27 26.82 -13.42
C TYR A 15 25.55 28.14 -13.65
N THR A 16 24.98 28.31 -14.85
CA THR A 16 23.89 29.27 -15.01
C THR A 16 22.66 28.77 -14.27
N ARG A 17 21.73 29.67 -13.89
CA ARG A 17 20.52 29.26 -13.15
C ARG A 17 19.72 28.12 -13.84
N PRO A 18 19.48 28.15 -15.17
CA PRO A 18 18.82 27.04 -15.86
C PRO A 18 19.65 25.74 -15.83
N ALA A 19 20.97 25.82 -16.03
CA ALA A 19 21.85 24.66 -16.01
C ALA A 19 21.93 24.02 -14.62
N ALA A 20 21.93 24.83 -13.55
CA ALA A 20 21.90 24.36 -12.17
C ALA A 20 20.60 23.58 -11.89
N ARG A 21 19.46 24.11 -12.33
CA ARG A 21 18.16 23.45 -12.18
C ARG A 21 18.14 22.07 -12.86
N GLN A 22 18.52 22.01 -14.14
CA GLN A 22 18.58 20.75 -14.89
C GLN A 22 19.56 19.76 -14.26
N HIS A 23 20.69 20.25 -13.74
CA HIS A 23 21.63 19.39 -13.05
C HIS A 23 21.05 18.80 -11.76
N ILE A 24 20.37 19.62 -10.96
CA ILE A 24 19.73 19.18 -9.72
C ILE A 24 18.67 18.12 -9.99
N GLU A 25 17.77 18.41 -10.93
CA GLU A 25 16.71 17.48 -11.35
C GLU A 25 17.29 16.15 -11.82
N ARG A 26 18.32 16.18 -12.68
CA ARG A 26 18.97 14.97 -13.20
C ARG A 26 19.63 14.13 -12.09
N VAL A 27 20.35 14.75 -11.17
CA VAL A 27 21.03 14.01 -10.09
C VAL A 27 20.03 13.40 -9.11
N PHE A 28 19.01 14.18 -8.73
CA PHE A 28 17.97 13.68 -7.83
C PHE A 28 17.15 12.56 -8.47
N ASN A 29 16.68 12.74 -9.71
CA ASN A 29 15.93 11.72 -10.42
C ASN A 29 16.75 10.44 -10.62
N ALA A 30 18.04 10.55 -10.93
CA ALA A 30 18.90 9.37 -11.05
C ALA A 30 18.96 8.57 -9.74
N ALA A 31 19.12 9.25 -8.59
CA ALA A 31 19.16 8.59 -7.28
C ALA A 31 17.85 7.90 -6.92
N VAL A 32 16.71 8.56 -7.18
CA VAL A 32 15.37 7.98 -6.94
C VAL A 32 15.11 6.79 -7.86
N LEU A 33 15.36 6.95 -9.17
CA LEU A 33 15.13 5.89 -10.14
C LEU A 33 16.04 4.69 -9.89
N GLU A 34 17.30 4.91 -9.51
CA GLU A 34 18.21 3.81 -9.13
C GLU A 34 17.66 3.00 -7.94
N ALA A 35 17.11 3.69 -6.93
CA ALA A 35 16.50 3.02 -5.78
C ALA A 35 15.23 2.24 -6.17
N LEU A 36 14.38 2.79 -7.03
CA LEU A 36 13.07 2.21 -7.37
C LEU A 36 13.11 1.19 -8.52
N ASN A 37 14.16 1.16 -9.34
CA ASN A 37 14.22 0.36 -10.58
C ASN A 37 13.98 -1.15 -10.42
N SER A 38 14.21 -1.69 -9.21
CA SER A 38 14.00 -3.14 -8.95
C SER A 38 12.59 -3.47 -8.43
N ILE A 39 11.76 -2.46 -8.19
CA ILE A 39 10.40 -2.63 -7.72
C ILE A 39 9.48 -2.84 -8.92
N THR A 40 8.72 -3.93 -8.89
CA THR A 40 7.72 -4.31 -9.88
C THR A 40 6.36 -4.58 -9.26
N LEU A 41 6.27 -4.58 -7.92
CA LEU A 41 5.03 -4.84 -7.18
C LEU A 41 4.00 -3.71 -7.36
N ALA A 42 4.48 -2.47 -7.48
CA ALA A 42 3.67 -1.28 -7.65
C ALA A 42 4.45 -0.24 -8.45
N GLU A 43 3.72 0.65 -9.13
CA GLU A 43 4.24 1.81 -9.83
C GLU A 43 4.42 2.95 -8.83
N LEU A 44 5.68 3.31 -8.59
CA LEU A 44 6.06 4.27 -7.56
C LEU A 44 6.73 5.48 -8.20
N ARG A 45 6.27 6.69 -7.85
CA ARG A 45 6.86 7.94 -8.33
C ARG A 45 7.06 8.97 -7.23
N VAL A 46 8.05 9.83 -7.42
CA VAL A 46 8.37 10.91 -6.47
C VAL A 46 8.16 12.24 -7.17
N VAL A 47 7.44 13.14 -6.50
CA VAL A 47 7.13 14.48 -7.01
C VAL A 47 7.66 15.52 -6.04
N ALA A 48 8.37 16.51 -6.56
CA ALA A 48 8.75 17.69 -5.79
C ALA A 48 7.60 18.71 -5.80
N LEU A 49 7.04 18.98 -4.63
CA LEU A 49 6.00 19.98 -4.43
C LEU A 49 6.63 21.35 -4.12
N ASN A 50 6.06 22.39 -4.71
CA ASN A 50 6.53 23.75 -4.47
C ASN A 50 6.13 24.21 -3.06
N GLY A 51 7.09 24.82 -2.38
CA GLY A 51 6.82 25.59 -1.17
C GLY A 51 6.24 26.98 -1.49
N ASN A 52 5.91 27.71 -0.45
CA ASN A 52 5.54 29.13 -0.51
C ASN A 52 6.20 29.87 0.68
N ASP A 53 5.81 31.11 0.95
CA ASP A 53 6.43 31.91 2.01
C ASP A 53 6.20 31.35 3.42
N GLU A 54 5.19 30.50 3.61
CA GLU A 54 4.81 29.92 4.90
C GLU A 54 5.21 28.44 5.02
N ARG A 55 5.54 27.77 3.90
CA ARG A 55 5.88 26.33 3.88
C ARG A 55 7.09 26.00 3.00
N PRO A 56 8.00 25.12 3.47
CA PRO A 56 9.11 24.67 2.64
C PRO A 56 8.61 23.85 1.44
N PRO A 57 9.41 23.68 0.38
CA PRO A 57 9.11 22.66 -0.64
C PRO A 57 9.08 21.27 -0.02
N ALA A 58 8.37 20.33 -0.62
CA ALA A 58 8.25 18.96 -0.10
C ALA A 58 8.54 17.91 -1.18
N LEU A 59 8.85 16.68 -0.77
CA LEU A 59 8.85 15.50 -1.62
C LEU A 59 7.60 14.68 -1.29
N ALA A 60 6.72 14.50 -2.26
CA ALA A 60 5.62 13.56 -2.18
C ALA A 60 6.04 12.25 -2.85
N PHE A 61 5.76 11.14 -2.18
CA PHE A 61 5.94 9.79 -2.70
C PHE A 61 4.56 9.20 -2.98
N ILE A 62 4.35 8.70 -4.20
CA ILE A 62 3.04 8.35 -4.73
C ILE A 62 3.07 6.94 -5.30
N CYS A 63 1.99 6.20 -5.09
CA CYS A 63 1.72 4.89 -5.67
C CYS A 63 0.66 5.02 -6.77
N ASP A 64 1.09 5.05 -8.03
CA ASP A 64 0.17 5.22 -9.19
C ASP A 64 -0.59 3.92 -9.54
N SER A 65 -0.25 2.80 -8.92
CA SER A 65 -0.97 1.54 -9.14
C SER A 65 -2.36 1.56 -8.51
N ILE A 66 -3.33 1.04 -9.27
CA ILE A 66 -4.73 0.88 -8.84
C ILE A 66 -5.15 -0.57 -9.10
N GLY A 67 -5.90 -1.16 -8.17
CA GLY A 67 -6.49 -2.49 -8.30
C GLY A 67 -5.80 -3.57 -7.47
N GLN A 68 -6.05 -4.83 -7.83
CA GLN A 68 -5.52 -5.98 -7.08
C GLN A 68 -4.02 -6.14 -7.29
N LEU A 69 -3.28 -6.33 -6.20
CA LEU A 69 -1.91 -6.82 -6.25
C LEU A 69 -1.89 -8.30 -6.61
N ASP A 70 -1.16 -8.67 -7.67
CA ASP A 70 -0.96 -10.07 -8.05
C ASP A 70 -0.08 -10.78 -7.00
N LEU A 71 -0.66 -11.73 -6.27
CA LEU A 71 0.04 -12.53 -5.26
C LEU A 71 0.61 -13.84 -5.82
N GLY A 72 0.53 -14.04 -7.15
CA GLY A 72 1.20 -15.10 -7.89
C GLY A 72 0.78 -16.49 -7.43
N TRP A 73 1.75 -17.28 -6.97
CA TRP A 73 1.52 -18.67 -6.57
C TRP A 73 0.56 -18.79 -5.37
N ILE A 74 0.43 -17.74 -4.55
CA ILE A 74 -0.46 -17.72 -3.38
C ILE A 74 -1.92 -17.82 -3.82
N GLU A 75 -2.27 -17.27 -4.98
CA GLU A 75 -3.63 -17.29 -5.53
C GLU A 75 -3.83 -18.43 -6.54
N THR A 76 -2.84 -18.66 -7.41
CA THR A 76 -3.03 -19.45 -8.64
C THR A 76 -2.49 -20.89 -8.58
N SER A 77 -1.64 -21.23 -7.59
CA SER A 77 -0.98 -22.54 -7.55
C SER A 77 -1.75 -23.59 -6.74
N ASN A 78 -1.34 -24.86 -6.90
CA ASN A 78 -1.80 -25.99 -6.08
C ASN A 78 -0.90 -26.23 -4.84
N ALA A 79 -0.11 -25.23 -4.44
CA ALA A 79 0.70 -25.34 -3.22
C ALA A 79 -0.20 -25.62 -2.00
N PRO A 80 0.32 -26.31 -0.96
CA PRO A 80 -0.45 -26.60 0.24
C PRO A 80 -1.08 -25.33 0.83
N ILE A 81 -2.39 -25.37 1.13
CA ILE A 81 -3.13 -24.26 1.76
C ILE A 81 -2.38 -23.68 2.98
N PRO A 82 -1.78 -24.49 3.87
CA PRO A 82 -1.06 -23.92 5.01
C PRO A 82 0.17 -23.08 4.66
N TRP A 83 0.77 -23.28 3.48
CA TRP A 83 1.89 -22.46 3.00
C TRP A 83 1.37 -21.16 2.39
N ARG A 84 0.31 -21.26 1.58
CA ARG A 84 -0.36 -20.12 0.96
C ARG A 84 -0.91 -19.17 2.04
N ALA A 85 -1.59 -19.71 3.04
CA ALA A 85 -2.10 -18.96 4.20
C ALA A 85 -1.00 -18.27 5.00
N ALA A 86 0.13 -18.95 5.24
CA ALA A 86 1.26 -18.34 5.93
C ALA A 86 1.89 -17.18 5.14
N ALA A 87 1.93 -17.27 3.80
CA ALA A 87 2.44 -16.21 2.94
C ALA A 87 1.46 -15.03 2.85
N TYR A 88 0.18 -15.30 2.60
CA TYR A 88 -0.89 -14.30 2.54
C TYR A 88 -0.98 -13.50 3.85
N ALA A 89 -1.11 -14.17 5.00
CA ALA A 89 -1.20 -13.51 6.29
C ALA A 89 0.02 -12.63 6.60
N ALA A 90 1.21 -13.03 6.14
CA ALA A 90 2.42 -12.23 6.30
C ALA A 90 2.44 -10.98 5.42
N LEU A 91 1.88 -11.05 4.20
CA LEU A 91 1.76 -9.91 3.28
C LEU A 91 0.68 -8.95 3.73
N GLU A 92 -0.50 -9.46 4.11
CA GLU A 92 -1.63 -8.70 4.65
C GLU A 92 -1.20 -7.83 5.84
N GLN A 93 -0.46 -8.40 6.80
CA GLN A 93 0.04 -7.66 7.97
C GLN A 93 1.18 -6.67 7.68
N ALA A 94 1.82 -6.78 6.51
CA ALA A 94 3.07 -6.09 6.21
C ALA A 94 2.91 -4.97 5.19
N LEU A 95 2.17 -5.19 4.11
CA LEU A 95 2.11 -4.30 2.93
C LEU A 95 1.60 -2.91 3.28
N GLY A 96 0.60 -2.80 4.18
CA GLY A 96 0.10 -1.53 4.70
C GLY A 96 1.14 -0.68 5.46
N THR A 97 2.35 -1.21 5.72
CA THR A 97 3.44 -0.42 6.32
C THR A 97 4.06 0.56 5.32
N ALA A 98 3.90 0.34 4.01
CA ALA A 98 4.56 1.13 2.97
C ALA A 98 3.68 1.47 1.76
N LEU A 99 2.69 0.63 1.46
CA LEU A 99 1.77 0.81 0.35
C LEU A 99 0.36 1.11 0.87
N PRO A 100 -0.43 1.90 0.14
CA PRO A 100 -1.81 2.19 0.50
C PRO A 100 -2.64 1.03 -0.05
N VAL A 101 -2.79 -0.02 0.77
CA VAL A 101 -3.43 -1.28 0.39
C VAL A 101 -4.58 -1.55 1.35
N PHE A 102 -5.76 -1.88 0.82
CA PHE A 102 -6.87 -2.38 1.62
C PHE A 102 -7.01 -3.90 1.52
N THR A 103 -7.57 -4.48 2.57
CA THR A 103 -7.67 -5.91 2.83
C THR A 103 -9.12 -6.38 2.75
N TYR A 104 -9.35 -7.68 2.93
CA TYR A 104 -10.71 -8.20 3.03
C TYR A 104 -11.46 -7.62 4.23
N ASP A 105 -10.78 -7.41 5.36
CA ASP A 105 -11.42 -6.89 6.56
C ASP A 105 -11.90 -5.44 6.32
N ASP A 106 -11.11 -4.62 5.61
CA ASP A 106 -11.51 -3.28 5.20
C ASP A 106 -12.72 -3.34 4.24
N LEU A 107 -12.71 -4.23 3.24
CA LEU A 107 -13.86 -4.41 2.33
C LEU A 107 -15.13 -4.81 3.09
N PHE A 108 -15.00 -5.73 4.04
CA PHE A 108 -16.11 -6.20 4.84
C PHE A 108 -16.66 -5.09 5.75
N GLU A 109 -15.78 -4.29 6.35
CA GLU A 109 -16.15 -3.12 7.16
C GLU A 109 -16.89 -2.06 6.32
N GLU A 110 -16.44 -1.77 5.11
CA GLU A 110 -17.10 -0.84 4.20
C GLU A 110 -18.51 -1.31 3.83
N ILE A 111 -18.64 -2.56 3.39
CA ILE A 111 -19.94 -3.15 3.06
C ILE A 111 -20.85 -3.17 4.29
N SER A 112 -20.31 -3.57 5.45
CA SER A 112 -21.05 -3.62 6.70
C SER A 112 -21.57 -2.24 7.10
N THR A 113 -20.71 -1.21 7.04
CA THR A 113 -21.07 0.16 7.38
C THR A 113 -22.16 0.71 6.48
N TYR A 114 -22.05 0.52 5.16
CA TYR A 114 -22.96 1.14 4.20
C TYR A 114 -24.28 0.38 3.97
N TYR A 115 -24.28 -0.94 4.10
CA TYR A 115 -25.44 -1.78 3.76
C TYR A 115 -26.09 -2.47 4.96
N TRP A 116 -25.35 -2.63 6.05
CA TRP A 116 -25.80 -3.36 7.24
C TRP A 116 -25.75 -2.49 8.50
N GLU A 117 -25.53 -1.18 8.38
CA GLU A 117 -25.40 -0.22 9.50
C GLU A 117 -24.33 -0.64 10.53
N GLY A 118 -23.25 -1.27 10.07
CA GLY A 118 -22.15 -1.75 10.89
C GLY A 118 -22.36 -3.15 11.48
N GLU A 119 -23.46 -3.84 11.13
CA GLU A 119 -23.70 -5.22 11.58
C GLU A 119 -22.79 -6.23 10.87
N THR A 120 -22.37 -7.26 11.60
CA THR A 120 -21.37 -8.24 11.13
C THR A 120 -21.89 -9.68 11.11
N ASP A 121 -23.15 -9.90 11.49
CA ASP A 121 -23.84 -11.18 11.40
C ASP A 121 -25.12 -11.08 10.56
N ASP A 122 -25.59 -12.22 10.07
CA ASP A 122 -26.74 -12.29 9.15
C ASP A 122 -28.04 -11.76 9.76
N GLU A 123 -28.24 -11.96 11.06
CA GLU A 123 -29.48 -11.55 11.71
C GLU A 123 -29.53 -10.03 11.88
N GLY A 124 -28.42 -9.42 12.32
CA GLY A 124 -28.24 -7.98 12.36
C GLY A 124 -28.35 -7.36 10.97
N ALA A 125 -27.64 -7.92 9.98
CA ALA A 125 -27.69 -7.43 8.60
C ALA A 125 -29.09 -7.48 8.00
N ARG A 126 -29.85 -8.58 8.21
CA ARG A 126 -31.25 -8.69 7.77
C ARG A 126 -32.14 -7.64 8.44
N HIS A 127 -31.94 -7.41 9.74
CA HIS A 127 -32.69 -6.40 10.48
C HIS A 127 -32.43 -5.00 9.92
N SER A 128 -31.16 -4.64 9.70
CA SER A 128 -30.76 -3.36 9.10
C SER A 128 -31.34 -3.19 7.69
N LEU A 129 -31.30 -4.23 6.86
CA LEU A 129 -31.86 -4.19 5.51
C LEU A 129 -33.37 -3.90 5.52
N ILE A 130 -34.14 -4.51 6.43
CA ILE A 130 -35.59 -4.26 6.54
C ILE A 130 -35.87 -2.87 7.13
N GLU A 131 -35.32 -2.57 8.30
CA GLU A 131 -35.74 -1.41 9.09
C GLU A 131 -35.11 -0.10 8.60
N CYS A 132 -33.85 -0.13 8.15
CA CYS A 132 -33.14 1.07 7.71
C CYS A 132 -33.18 1.26 6.19
N HIS A 133 -33.13 0.17 5.42
CA HIS A 133 -33.11 0.24 3.96
C HIS A 133 -34.45 -0.14 3.31
N GLY A 134 -35.46 -0.54 4.08
CA GLY A 134 -36.81 -0.80 3.60
C GLY A 134 -36.94 -2.03 2.70
N ALA A 135 -36.01 -2.99 2.80
CA ALA A 135 -36.04 -4.21 2.01
C ALA A 135 -37.29 -5.05 2.33
N ASP A 136 -37.90 -5.63 1.30
CA ASP A 136 -39.01 -6.57 1.49
C ASP A 136 -38.47 -7.86 2.12
N PRO A 137 -39.04 -8.35 3.23
CA PRO A 137 -38.63 -9.62 3.84
C PRO A 137 -38.64 -10.82 2.89
N SER A 138 -39.44 -10.77 1.82
CA SER A 138 -39.53 -11.82 0.80
C SER A 138 -38.43 -11.76 -0.27
N GLU A 139 -37.67 -10.66 -0.34
CA GLU A 139 -36.56 -10.45 -1.29
C GLU A 139 -35.18 -10.54 -0.61
N LEU A 140 -35.13 -10.82 0.70
CA LEU A 140 -33.87 -10.88 1.46
C LEU A 140 -32.90 -11.96 0.99
N ASP A 141 -33.40 -13.02 0.36
CA ASP A 141 -32.57 -14.11 -0.18
C ASP A 141 -31.72 -13.65 -1.39
N ASP A 142 -32.06 -12.52 -2.03
CA ASP A 142 -31.31 -11.95 -3.15
C ASP A 142 -30.13 -11.06 -2.70
N TYR A 143 -30.06 -10.74 -1.40
CA TYR A 143 -28.98 -9.93 -0.83
C TYR A 143 -27.80 -10.81 -0.39
N SER A 144 -26.58 -10.35 -0.67
CA SER A 144 -25.40 -10.95 -0.03
C SER A 144 -25.41 -10.52 1.44
N LEU A 145 -25.32 -11.50 2.34
CA LEU A 145 -25.21 -11.34 3.78
C LEU A 145 -23.77 -11.56 4.27
N PRO A 146 -23.44 -11.19 5.51
CA PRO A 146 -22.13 -11.45 6.11
C PRO A 146 -21.62 -12.88 5.93
N SER A 147 -22.46 -13.89 6.18
CA SER A 147 -22.06 -15.30 6.07
C SER A 147 -21.78 -15.72 4.64
N THR A 148 -22.58 -15.24 3.68
CA THR A 148 -22.40 -15.58 2.26
C THR A 148 -21.15 -14.92 1.68
N MET A 149 -20.79 -13.72 2.15
CA MET A 149 -19.55 -13.07 1.79
C MET A 149 -18.34 -13.81 2.38
N ASN A 150 -18.38 -14.13 3.68
CA ASN A 150 -17.31 -14.87 4.35
C ASN A 150 -17.11 -16.29 3.78
N ALA A 151 -18.18 -16.97 3.38
CA ALA A 151 -18.11 -18.31 2.78
C ALA A 151 -17.44 -18.34 1.40
N ARG A 152 -17.35 -17.19 0.69
CA ARG A 152 -16.64 -17.08 -0.59
C ARG A 152 -15.13 -16.97 -0.42
N ARG A 153 -14.63 -16.65 0.79
CA ARG A 153 -13.20 -16.50 1.03
C ARG A 153 -12.48 -17.83 0.78
N PRO A 154 -11.45 -17.85 -0.07
CA PRO A 154 -10.59 -19.02 -0.21
C PRO A 154 -9.91 -19.39 1.12
N ASP A 155 -9.68 -20.68 1.32
CA ASP A 155 -9.08 -21.20 2.56
C ASP A 155 -7.71 -20.59 2.88
N TRP A 156 -6.95 -20.16 1.87
CA TRP A 156 -5.65 -19.52 2.05
C TRP A 156 -5.72 -18.08 2.57
N MET A 157 -6.89 -17.45 2.60
CA MET A 157 -7.07 -16.12 3.21
C MET A 157 -7.24 -16.17 4.74
N PHE A 158 -7.37 -17.36 5.32
CA PHE A 158 -7.54 -17.53 6.76
C PHE A 158 -6.19 -17.74 7.44
N SER A 159 -5.86 -16.86 8.37
CA SER A 159 -4.59 -16.92 9.11
C SER A 159 -4.47 -18.20 9.95
N GLU A 160 -5.60 -18.74 10.39
CA GLU A 160 -5.72 -19.96 11.20
C GLU A 160 -5.32 -21.21 10.41
N ASN A 161 -5.44 -21.17 9.08
CA ASN A 161 -5.02 -22.25 8.21
C ASN A 161 -3.50 -22.26 7.97
N ALA A 162 -2.77 -21.22 8.39
CA ALA A 162 -1.34 -21.12 8.22
C ALA A 162 -0.58 -22.19 9.04
N ALA A 163 0.37 -22.87 8.40
CA ALA A 163 1.24 -23.79 9.11
C ALA A 163 2.16 -23.04 10.09
N ALA A 164 2.48 -23.70 11.20
CA ALA A 164 3.45 -23.16 12.15
C ALA A 164 4.80 -22.93 11.47
N TYR A 165 5.51 -21.87 11.88
CA TYR A 165 6.76 -21.46 11.24
C TYR A 165 7.82 -22.57 11.19
N GLY A 166 7.81 -23.55 12.11
CA GLY A 166 8.75 -24.67 12.11
C GLY A 166 8.52 -25.68 10.97
N ASP A 167 7.28 -25.81 10.52
CA ASP A 167 6.82 -26.84 9.60
C ASP A 167 6.82 -26.37 8.13
N LEU A 168 7.08 -25.08 7.92
CA LEU A 168 7.20 -24.49 6.59
C LEU A 168 8.53 -24.89 5.91
N PRO A 169 8.55 -25.02 4.58
CA PRO A 169 9.76 -25.26 3.81
C PRO A 169 10.85 -24.22 4.09
N LYS A 170 12.11 -24.63 3.96
CA LYS A 170 13.25 -23.79 4.33
C LYS A 170 13.29 -22.47 3.54
N ALA A 171 12.97 -22.51 2.24
CA ALA A 171 12.95 -21.33 1.39
C ALA A 171 11.85 -20.34 1.83
N LEU A 172 10.62 -20.83 2.04
CA LEU A 172 9.51 -20.01 2.52
C LEU A 172 9.79 -19.40 3.91
N ARG A 173 10.34 -20.18 4.85
CA ARG A 173 10.76 -19.67 6.17
C ARG A 173 11.77 -18.54 6.06
N LYS A 174 12.71 -18.64 5.12
CA LYS A 174 13.72 -17.61 4.88
C LYS A 174 13.05 -16.34 4.35
N ALA A 175 12.19 -16.42 3.34
CA ALA A 175 11.48 -15.28 2.78
C ALA A 175 10.63 -14.56 3.83
N LEU A 176 9.81 -15.31 4.59
CA LEU A 176 8.99 -14.77 5.68
C LEU A 176 9.83 -14.08 6.76
N LYS A 177 11.00 -14.64 7.10
CA LYS A 177 11.92 -14.03 8.05
C LYS A 177 12.53 -12.74 7.50
N THR A 178 12.92 -12.72 6.23
CA THR A 178 13.43 -11.52 5.56
C THR A 178 12.38 -10.42 5.59
N LEU A 179 11.15 -10.71 5.16
CA LEU A 179 10.02 -9.78 5.19
C LEU A 179 9.79 -9.21 6.59
N ARG A 180 9.72 -10.07 7.62
CA ARG A 180 9.54 -9.61 9.01
C ARG A 180 10.67 -8.69 9.49
N ASN A 181 11.91 -8.97 9.08
CA ASN A 181 13.05 -8.15 9.47
C ASN A 181 13.01 -6.79 8.76
N THR A 182 12.68 -6.74 7.47
CA THR A 182 12.60 -5.49 6.71
C THR A 182 11.43 -4.63 7.16
N VAL A 183 10.27 -5.21 7.51
CA VAL A 183 9.16 -4.49 8.17
C VAL A 183 9.61 -3.86 9.48
N ARG A 184 10.37 -4.60 10.31
CA ARG A 184 10.89 -4.07 11.57
C ARG A 184 11.85 -2.92 11.36
N ASP A 185 12.72 -3.01 10.37
CA ASP A 185 13.66 -1.94 10.02
C ASP A 185 12.89 -0.70 9.55
N LEU A 186 11.88 -0.87 8.69
CA LEU A 186 11.04 0.23 8.20
C LEU A 186 10.30 0.94 9.34
N ARG A 187 9.66 0.20 10.24
CA ARG A 187 8.94 0.75 11.42
C ARG A 187 9.83 1.48 12.43
N ARG A 188 11.15 1.29 12.37
CA ARG A 188 12.12 1.98 13.25
C ARG A 188 12.61 3.32 12.69
N THR A 189 12.23 3.64 11.46
CA THR A 189 12.63 4.89 10.80
C THR A 189 11.94 6.08 11.49
N SER A 190 12.68 7.17 11.71
CA SER A 190 12.12 8.40 12.30
C SER A 190 11.12 9.04 11.34
N PRO A 191 9.90 9.41 11.79
CA PRO A 191 8.87 10.02 10.95
C PRO A 191 9.31 11.30 10.21
N GLU A 192 10.10 12.16 10.87
CA GLU A 192 10.47 13.50 10.37
C GLU A 192 11.25 13.50 9.04
N ARG A 193 11.85 12.37 8.65
CA ARG A 193 12.66 12.23 7.42
C ARG A 193 12.32 10.97 6.65
N ASN A 194 11.10 10.46 6.84
CA ASN A 194 10.69 9.17 6.31
C ASN A 194 10.00 9.35 4.95
N ALA A 195 10.48 8.64 3.93
CA ALA A 195 9.85 8.60 2.63
C ALA A 195 8.47 7.91 2.63
N TRP A 196 8.20 7.09 3.64
CA TRP A 196 7.02 6.22 3.74
C TRP A 196 6.04 6.66 4.84
N HIS A 197 6.18 7.90 5.30
CA HIS A 197 5.27 8.48 6.28
C HIS A 197 4.54 9.64 5.64
N CYS A 198 3.22 9.62 5.74
CA CYS A 198 2.37 10.71 5.30
C CYS A 198 1.58 11.23 6.51
N ASP A 199 1.73 12.51 6.79
CA ASP A 199 0.82 13.25 7.64
C ASP A 199 -0.22 13.90 6.73
N PHE A 200 -1.47 13.44 6.82
CA PHE A 200 -2.54 13.88 5.92
C PHE A 200 -2.95 15.33 6.16
N ASP A 201 -2.88 15.82 7.40
CA ASP A 201 -3.18 17.22 7.71
C ASP A 201 -2.17 18.13 7.00
N ILE A 202 -0.89 17.75 7.02
CA ILE A 202 0.15 18.46 6.27
C ILE A 202 -0.06 18.29 4.76
N LEU A 203 -0.43 17.10 4.29
CA LEU A 203 -0.63 16.82 2.86
C LEU A 203 -1.69 17.73 2.23
N TYR A 204 -2.82 17.90 2.89
CA TYR A 204 -3.92 18.72 2.39
C TYR A 204 -3.52 20.18 2.20
N ASP A 205 -2.63 20.71 3.04
CA ASP A 205 -2.06 22.03 2.83
C ASP A 205 -1.26 22.10 1.51
N TYR A 206 -0.48 21.07 1.20
CA TYR A 206 0.37 21.05 0.00
C TYR A 206 -0.41 20.82 -1.29
N VAL A 207 -1.45 19.99 -1.26
CA VAL A 207 -2.24 19.59 -2.43
C VAL A 207 -3.74 19.78 -2.13
N PRO A 208 -4.26 21.00 -2.29
CA PRO A 208 -5.68 21.28 -2.07
C PRO A 208 -6.58 20.46 -3.00
N GLY A 209 -7.69 19.95 -2.48
CA GLY A 209 -8.64 19.12 -3.22
C GLY A 209 -8.40 17.62 -3.09
N LEU A 210 -7.29 17.20 -2.46
CA LEU A 210 -7.11 15.79 -2.08
C LEU A 210 -8.11 15.35 -1.00
N GLU A 211 -8.74 16.28 -0.26
CA GLU A 211 -9.79 15.95 0.71
C GLU A 211 -11.04 15.34 0.04
N GLU A 212 -11.22 15.56 -1.27
CA GLU A 212 -12.35 15.04 -2.05
C GLU A 212 -12.13 13.61 -2.57
N CYS A 213 -10.87 13.14 -2.56
CA CYS A 213 -10.52 11.79 -2.97
C CYS A 213 -11.09 10.74 -2.01
N SER A 214 -11.23 9.50 -2.50
CA SER A 214 -11.61 8.38 -1.66
C SER A 214 -10.60 8.16 -0.53
N SER A 215 -11.12 7.96 0.68
CA SER A 215 -10.35 7.48 1.83
C SER A 215 -9.90 6.04 1.66
N LEU A 216 -10.47 5.29 0.70
CA LEU A 216 -10.04 3.94 0.41
C LEU A 216 -8.69 3.96 -0.32
N PRO A 217 -7.79 3.03 0.04
CA PRO A 217 -6.54 2.87 -0.68
C PRO A 217 -6.75 2.40 -2.14
N PRO A 218 -5.88 2.80 -3.09
CA PRO A 218 -5.98 2.43 -4.50
C PRO A 218 -5.64 0.96 -4.78
N LEU A 219 -4.84 0.32 -3.93
CA LEU A 219 -4.44 -1.08 -4.08
C LEU A 219 -5.27 -1.99 -3.18
N THR A 220 -5.49 -3.23 -3.61
CA THR A 220 -6.20 -4.23 -2.81
C THR A 220 -5.49 -5.59 -2.77
N LEU A 221 -5.61 -6.27 -1.63
CA LEU A 221 -5.32 -7.71 -1.48
C LEU A 221 -6.56 -8.58 -1.65
N VAL A 222 -7.73 -7.96 -1.83
CA VAL A 222 -8.97 -8.71 -2.05
C VAL A 222 -8.90 -9.35 -3.44
N PRO A 223 -9.06 -10.68 -3.55
CA PRO A 223 -9.03 -11.35 -4.83
C PRO A 223 -10.32 -11.07 -5.63
N VAL A 224 -10.21 -10.32 -6.72
CA VAL A 224 -11.36 -9.88 -7.53
C VAL A 224 -12.11 -11.06 -8.16
N GLU A 225 -11.47 -12.21 -8.33
CA GLU A 225 -12.12 -13.44 -8.79
C GLU A 225 -13.32 -13.84 -7.89
N TYR A 226 -13.27 -13.52 -6.60
CA TYR A 226 -14.31 -13.88 -5.63
C TYR A 226 -15.22 -12.70 -5.24
N PHE A 227 -14.69 -11.47 -5.34
CA PHE A 227 -15.29 -10.26 -4.78
C PHE A 227 -15.39 -9.07 -5.75
N ALA A 228 -15.31 -9.30 -7.06
CA ALA A 228 -15.35 -8.21 -8.07
C ALA A 228 -16.52 -7.25 -7.87
N ARG A 229 -17.73 -7.77 -7.57
CA ARG A 229 -18.92 -6.94 -7.37
C ARG A 229 -18.75 -6.01 -6.16
N GLU A 230 -18.28 -6.54 -5.05
CA GLU A 230 -18.11 -5.78 -3.80
C GLU A 230 -16.98 -4.75 -3.96
N VAL A 231 -15.86 -5.14 -4.58
CA VAL A 231 -14.72 -4.25 -4.85
C VAL A 231 -15.12 -3.11 -5.78
N ASP A 232 -15.85 -3.39 -6.87
CA ASP A 232 -16.34 -2.37 -7.80
C ASP A 232 -17.31 -1.39 -7.12
N ASP A 233 -18.11 -1.89 -6.18
CA ASP A 233 -19.10 -1.09 -5.49
C ASP A 233 -18.49 -0.13 -4.48
N VAL A 234 -17.59 -0.62 -3.60
CA VAL A 234 -16.87 0.24 -2.65
C VAL A 234 -15.88 1.17 -3.36
N GLY A 235 -15.26 0.70 -4.45
CA GLY A 235 -14.29 1.45 -5.23
C GLY A 235 -14.91 2.55 -6.10
N ARG A 236 -16.23 2.61 -6.24
CA ARG A 236 -16.92 3.54 -7.15
C ARG A 236 -16.54 5.00 -6.91
N HIS A 237 -16.52 5.45 -5.66
CA HIS A 237 -16.14 6.82 -5.32
C HIS A 237 -14.70 7.13 -5.73
N GLY A 238 -13.77 6.20 -5.48
CA GLY A 238 -12.38 6.35 -5.89
C GLY A 238 -12.18 6.33 -7.40
N MET A 239 -12.99 5.57 -8.13
CA MET A 239 -12.99 5.59 -9.60
C MET A 239 -13.53 6.91 -10.17
N GLU A 240 -14.45 7.59 -9.48
CA GLU A 240 -15.05 8.85 -9.92
C GLU A 240 -14.21 10.08 -9.52
N TYR A 241 -13.73 10.12 -8.28
CA TYR A 241 -13.08 11.29 -7.67
C TYR A 241 -11.58 11.10 -7.39
N GLY A 242 -11.03 9.91 -7.70
CA GLY A 242 -9.64 9.54 -7.41
C GLY A 242 -9.48 8.88 -6.03
N PHE A 243 -8.41 8.09 -5.90
CA PHE A 243 -8.01 7.45 -4.65
C PHE A 243 -6.89 8.24 -3.97
N MET A 244 -6.79 8.15 -2.65
CA MET A 244 -5.63 8.67 -1.92
C MET A 244 -4.40 7.80 -2.20
N ASP A 245 -3.55 8.24 -3.13
CA ASP A 245 -2.40 7.50 -3.64
C ASP A 245 -1.05 7.91 -3.03
N VAL A 246 -1.06 8.88 -2.11
CA VAL A 246 0.14 9.41 -1.46
C VAL A 246 0.58 8.49 -0.32
N ILE A 247 1.77 7.90 -0.46
CA ILE A 247 2.36 6.99 0.54
C ILE A 247 3.34 7.69 1.48
N GLY A 248 3.79 8.89 1.11
CA GLY A 248 4.63 9.67 1.99
C GLY A 248 4.80 11.13 1.56
N LEU A 249 5.08 11.97 2.55
CA LEU A 249 5.31 13.39 2.36
C LEU A 249 6.45 13.85 3.27
N CYS A 250 7.46 14.48 2.69
CA CYS A 250 8.59 15.01 3.44
C CYS A 250 8.84 16.49 3.10
N PRO A 251 8.41 17.41 3.98
CA PRO A 251 8.80 18.82 3.93
C PRO A 251 10.33 18.96 4.01
N LEU A 252 10.92 19.77 3.12
CA LEU A 252 12.36 19.94 2.98
C LEU A 252 12.83 21.26 3.58
N GLU A 253 12.97 21.31 4.90
CA GLU A 253 13.49 22.49 5.60
C GLU A 253 14.98 22.72 5.37
N ASP A 254 15.76 21.64 5.22
CA ASP A 254 17.20 21.70 4.95
C ASP A 254 17.69 20.57 4.03
N ALA A 255 18.91 20.71 3.50
CA ALA A 255 19.57 19.73 2.64
C ALA A 255 19.68 18.34 3.26
N ASP A 256 19.90 18.23 4.58
CA ASP A 256 20.05 16.94 5.27
C ASP A 256 18.75 16.11 5.26
N HIS A 257 17.59 16.74 5.05
CA HIS A 257 16.31 16.03 4.90
C HIS A 257 16.31 15.16 3.66
N VAL A 258 16.94 15.60 2.56
CA VAL A 258 17.03 14.80 1.32
C VAL A 258 17.85 13.53 1.54
N THR A 259 18.94 13.62 2.31
CA THR A 259 19.77 12.45 2.65
C THR A 259 19.00 11.47 3.55
N GLY A 260 18.31 11.97 4.58
CA GLY A 260 17.48 11.13 5.46
C GLY A 260 16.32 10.46 4.71
N TRP A 261 15.68 11.22 3.81
CA TRP A 261 14.61 10.74 2.96
C TRP A 261 15.08 9.64 1.99
N LEU A 262 16.23 9.79 1.33
CA LEU A 262 16.78 8.72 0.48
C LEU A 262 17.18 7.48 1.30
N ALA A 263 17.74 7.65 2.49
CA ALA A 263 18.08 6.52 3.35
C ALA A 263 16.83 5.74 3.80
N SER A 264 15.73 6.43 4.11
CA SER A 264 14.46 5.77 4.43
C SER A 264 13.80 5.14 3.20
N LEU A 265 13.91 5.78 2.03
CA LEU A 265 13.50 5.20 0.75
C LEU A 265 14.15 3.83 0.54
N GLU A 266 15.48 3.73 0.68
CA GLU A 266 16.22 2.46 0.52
C GLU A 266 15.75 1.36 1.49
N ILE A 267 15.39 1.72 2.73
CA ILE A 267 14.87 0.76 3.72
C ILE A 267 13.52 0.20 3.26
N GLY A 268 12.60 1.05 2.81
CA GLY A 268 11.31 0.59 2.32
C GLY A 268 11.39 -0.14 0.97
N VAL A 269 12.32 0.24 0.09
CA VAL A 269 12.64 -0.52 -1.13
C VAL A 269 13.07 -1.94 -0.78
N ARG A 270 13.97 -2.11 0.20
CA ARG A 270 14.35 -3.45 0.69
C ARG A 270 13.16 -4.23 1.24
N PHE A 271 12.21 -3.55 1.87
CA PHE A 271 10.97 -4.16 2.33
C PHE A 271 10.11 -4.65 1.14
N LEU A 272 9.85 -3.81 0.16
CA LEU A 272 9.06 -4.16 -1.03
C LEU A 272 9.73 -5.28 -1.84
N LEU A 273 11.06 -5.27 -1.96
CA LEU A 273 11.80 -6.37 -2.57
C LEU A 273 11.61 -7.68 -1.81
N ALA A 274 11.59 -7.66 -0.48
CA ALA A 274 11.32 -8.87 0.32
C ALA A 274 9.89 -9.38 0.13
N ALA A 275 8.91 -8.49 -0.06
CA ALA A 275 7.54 -8.87 -0.40
C ALA A 275 7.48 -9.48 -1.81
N GLN A 276 8.12 -8.86 -2.80
CA GLN A 276 8.25 -9.41 -4.15
C GLN A 276 8.94 -10.77 -4.17
N GLU A 277 10.02 -10.95 -3.41
CA GLU A 277 10.70 -12.24 -3.31
C GLU A 277 9.78 -13.34 -2.78
N LEU A 278 8.90 -13.03 -1.82
CA LEU A 278 7.91 -13.96 -1.29
C LEU A 278 6.85 -14.32 -2.33
N ILE A 279 6.34 -13.33 -3.06
CA ILE A 279 5.35 -13.50 -4.14
C ILE A 279 5.95 -14.27 -5.32
N ASN A 280 7.24 -14.08 -5.61
CA ASN A 280 7.93 -14.73 -6.73
C ASN A 280 8.55 -16.10 -6.40
N LEU A 281 8.29 -16.65 -5.20
CA LEU A 281 8.74 -18.01 -4.90
C LEU A 281 8.09 -19.02 -5.85
N ASP A 282 8.88 -20.01 -6.28
CA ASP A 282 8.37 -21.15 -7.03
C ASP A 282 7.98 -22.26 -6.04
N PRO A 283 6.68 -22.52 -5.82
CA PRO A 283 6.21 -23.50 -4.84
C PRO A 283 6.68 -24.92 -5.13
N ASP A 284 6.93 -25.27 -6.41
CA ASP A 284 7.35 -26.60 -6.81
C ASP A 284 8.83 -26.89 -6.46
N ARG A 285 9.57 -25.85 -6.03
CA ARG A 285 10.98 -25.91 -5.65
C ARG A 285 11.25 -25.63 -4.17
N LEU A 286 10.21 -25.58 -3.33
CA LEU A 286 10.30 -25.23 -1.90
C LEU A 286 10.84 -26.35 -1.00
#